data_AF-A0A221R3A3-F1
#
_entry.id   AF-A0A221R3A3-F1
#
_cell.length_a   1.000
_cell.length_b   1.000
_cell.length_c   1.000
_cell.angle_alpha   90.00
_cell.angle_beta   90.00
_cell.angle_gamma   90.00
#
_symmetry.space_group_name_H-M   'P 1'
#
loop_
_entity.id
_entity.type
_entity.pdbx_description
1 polymer ?
#
loop_
_entity_poly.entity_id
_entity_poly.type
_entity_poly.pdbx_seq_one_letter_code
_entity_poly.pdbx_strand_id
1 'polypeptide(L)'
;MSGSPLARGEGRTTALAAVRSSLTAARAYLRGVMGADAYEKYLEYHRAETAAGRCDHAAMTEREFWRDHADRQDANPQGRCC
;
A
#
# COMPACT_ATOMS: atom_id res chain seq x y z
N MET A 1 32.26 -44.65 16.49
CA MET A 1 30.96 -44.49 17.16
C MET A 1 30.99 -43.11 17.78
N SER A 2 30.16 -42.12 17.49
CA SER A 2 28.97 -41.92 16.65
C SER A 2 28.97 -40.41 16.38
N GLY A 3 28.82 -39.94 15.14
CA GLY A 3 27.51 -39.60 14.59
C GLY A 3 27.22 -38.10 14.76
N SER A 4 27.37 -37.31 13.68
CA SER A 4 26.91 -35.92 13.58
C SER A 4 25.37 -35.81 13.64
N PRO A 5 24.81 -34.63 13.97
CA PRO A 5 23.58 -34.23 13.29
C PRO A 5 23.47 -32.74 12.90
N LEU A 6 23.15 -32.52 11.61
CA LEU A 6 22.03 -31.68 11.13
C LEU A 6 21.92 -30.19 11.56
N ALA A 7 22.89 -29.34 11.21
CA ALA A 7 22.73 -27.88 11.20
C ALA A 7 22.22 -27.30 9.86
N ARG A 8 21.72 -28.13 8.93
CA ARG A 8 21.42 -27.72 7.54
C ARG A 8 19.94 -27.35 7.29
N GLY A 9 19.04 -27.61 8.26
CA GLY A 9 17.59 -27.40 8.13
C GLY A 9 17.09 -26.01 8.53
N GLU A 10 17.62 -25.45 9.62
CA GLU A 10 17.11 -24.23 10.26
C GLU A 10 17.38 -22.95 9.43
N GLY A 11 18.52 -22.92 8.72
CA GLY A 11 18.86 -21.78 7.85
C GLY A 11 17.98 -21.65 6.60
N ARG A 12 17.43 -22.76 6.08
CA ARG A 12 16.61 -22.76 4.85
C ARG A 12 15.20 -22.22 5.11
N THR A 13 14.60 -22.58 6.24
CA THR A 13 13.29 -22.07 6.66
C THR A 13 13.37 -20.59 7.02
N THR A 14 14.41 -20.15 7.73
CA THR A 14 14.62 -18.73 8.06
C THR A 14 14.89 -17.89 6.83
N ALA A 15 15.70 -18.39 5.88
CA ALA A 15 15.93 -17.72 4.60
C ALA A 15 14.64 -17.57 3.77
N LEU A 16 13.80 -18.62 3.70
CA LEU A 16 12.51 -18.56 3.01
C LEU A 16 11.52 -17.60 3.70
N ALA A 17 11.50 -17.57 5.04
CA ALA A 17 10.69 -16.62 5.79
C ALA A 17 11.13 -15.17 5.58
N ALA A 18 12.44 -14.92 5.58
CA ALA A 18 13.01 -13.60 5.29
C ALA A 18 12.67 -13.14 3.86
N VAL A 19 12.84 -14.01 2.85
CA VAL A 19 12.49 -13.71 1.46
C VAL A 19 10.99 -13.39 1.32
N ARG A 20 10.11 -14.17 1.95
CA ARG A 20 8.66 -13.91 1.94
C ARG A 20 8.30 -12.57 2.61
N SER A 21 8.98 -12.24 3.70
CA SER A 21 8.80 -10.95 4.39
C SER A 21 9.21 -9.78 3.48
N SER A 22 10.38 -9.88 2.85
CA SER A 22 10.88 -8.86 1.92
C SER A 22 9.97 -8.66 0.71
N LEU A 23 9.41 -9.73 0.15
CA LEU A 23 8.45 -9.63 -0.96
C LEU A 23 7.13 -8.97 -0.52
N THR A 24 6.66 -9.26 0.70
CA THR A 24 5.45 -8.61 1.26
C THR A 24 5.69 -7.12 1.47
N ALA A 25 6.84 -6.75 2.03
CA ALA A 25 7.25 -5.37 2.22
C ALA A 25 7.43 -4.63 0.88
N ALA A 26 8.09 -5.25 -0.10
CA ALA A 26 8.24 -4.69 -1.43
C ALA A 26 6.89 -4.52 -2.13
N ARG A 27 5.96 -5.47 -2.01
CA ARG A 27 4.60 -5.34 -2.55
C ARG A 27 3.82 -4.23 -1.85
N ALA A 28 3.96 -4.07 -0.54
CA ALA A 28 3.34 -2.97 0.21
C ALA A 28 3.92 -1.62 -0.19
N TYR A 29 5.24 -1.54 -0.36
CA TYR A 29 5.94 -0.36 -0.86
C TYR A 29 5.52 -0.02 -2.28
N LEU A 30 5.48 -1.01 -3.18
CA LEU A 30 5.00 -0.84 -4.55
C LEU A 30 3.52 -0.44 -4.60
N ARG A 31 2.68 -0.93 -3.70
CA ARG A 31 1.30 -0.43 -3.55
C ARG A 31 1.29 1.03 -3.10
N GLY A 32 2.13 1.39 -2.14
CA GLY A 32 2.33 2.76 -1.67
C GLY A 32 2.82 3.72 -2.75
N VAL A 33 3.72 3.25 -3.62
CA VAL A 33 4.33 4.05 -4.70
C VAL A 33 3.45 4.10 -5.94
N MET A 34 2.73 3.02 -6.28
CA MET A 34 1.78 2.99 -7.40
C MET A 34 0.41 3.58 -7.05
N GLY A 35 0.23 4.10 -5.82
CA GLY A 35 -1.02 4.72 -5.38
C GLY A 35 -2.15 3.73 -5.06
N ALA A 36 -1.90 2.43 -5.02
CA ALA A 36 -2.91 1.44 -4.68
C ALA A 36 -3.46 1.58 -3.24
N ASP A 37 -2.77 2.34 -2.38
CA ASP A 37 -3.21 2.72 -1.03
C ASP A 37 -3.85 4.12 -0.95
N ALA A 38 -3.97 4.84 -2.08
CA ALA A 38 -4.54 6.19 -2.08
C ALA A 38 -5.99 6.21 -1.61
N TYR A 39 -6.77 5.18 -1.94
CA TYR A 39 -8.15 5.04 -1.48
C TYR A 39 -8.22 4.74 0.03
N GLU A 40 -7.33 3.90 0.57
CA GLU A 40 -7.26 3.64 2.02
C GLU A 40 -6.93 4.92 2.79
N LYS A 41 -5.93 5.68 2.34
CA LYS A 41 -5.59 7.00 2.92
C LYS A 41 -6.76 7.99 2.86
N TYR A 42 -7.51 8.00 1.76
CA TYR A 42 -8.73 8.81 1.64
C TYR A 42 -9.76 8.43 2.71
N LEU A 43 -10.02 7.13 2.91
CA LEU A 43 -10.95 6.66 3.94
C LEU A 43 -10.49 7.00 5.36
N GLU A 44 -9.20 6.87 5.65
CA GLU A 44 -8.63 7.26 6.95
C GLU A 44 -8.83 8.76 7.23
N TYR A 45 -8.50 9.59 6.24
CA TYR A 45 -8.69 11.03 6.32
C TYR A 45 -10.17 11.39 6.50
N HIS A 46 -11.04 10.79 5.69
CA HIS A 46 -12.48 11.03 5.76
C HIS A 46 -13.06 10.65 7.13
N ARG A 47 -12.69 9.48 7.68
CA ARG A 47 -13.09 9.06 9.03
C ARG A 47 -12.60 10.04 10.09
N ALA A 48 -11.36 10.51 9.98
CA ALA A 48 -10.79 11.48 10.93
C ALA A 48 -11.52 12.83 10.87
N GLU A 49 -11.91 13.29 9.68
CA GLU A 49 -12.68 14.52 9.51
C GLU A 49 -14.12 14.40 9.99
N THR A 50 -14.80 13.28 9.69
CA THR A 50 -16.15 13.01 10.18
C THR A 50 -16.16 12.90 11.70
N ALA A 51 -15.19 12.20 12.30
CA ALA A 51 -15.04 12.13 13.75
C ALA A 51 -14.80 13.50 14.39
N ALA A 52 -14.14 14.41 13.67
CA ALA A 52 -13.92 15.79 14.11
C ALA A 52 -15.07 16.75 13.74
N GLY A 53 -16.17 16.27 13.15
CA GLY A 53 -17.32 17.08 12.76
C GLY A 53 -17.04 18.07 11.61
N ARG A 54 -15.94 17.90 10.87
CA ARG A 54 -15.57 18.77 9.73
C ARG A 54 -16.12 18.26 8.41
N CYS A 55 -16.66 17.05 8.39
CA CYS A 55 -17.09 16.37 7.18
C CYS A 55 -18.37 15.57 7.45
N ASP A 56 -19.47 16.01 6.82
CA ASP A 56 -20.82 15.48 7.05
C ASP A 56 -21.37 14.72 5.82
N HIS A 57 -20.55 14.55 4.78
CA HIS A 57 -20.92 13.78 3.58
C HIS A 57 -20.44 12.33 3.70
N ALA A 58 -21.04 11.42 2.94
CA ALA A 58 -20.60 10.03 2.89
C ALA A 58 -19.28 9.88 2.10
N ALA A 59 -18.48 8.89 2.47
CA ALA A 59 -17.27 8.53 1.75
C ALA A 59 -17.61 8.17 0.29
N MET A 60 -16.83 8.69 -0.66
CA MET A 60 -16.90 8.28 -2.06
C MET A 60 -16.59 6.79 -2.19
N THR A 61 -17.23 6.15 -3.16
CA THR A 61 -16.85 4.78 -3.51
C THR A 61 -15.48 4.75 -4.18
N GLU A 62 -14.83 3.59 -4.14
CA GLU A 62 -13.50 3.40 -4.74
C GLU A 62 -13.45 3.83 -6.21
N ARG A 63 -14.48 3.47 -7.00
CA ARG A 63 -14.56 3.84 -8.42
C ARG A 63 -14.67 5.34 -8.62
N GLU A 64 -15.47 6.02 -7.78
CA GLU A 64 -15.65 7.47 -7.86
C GLU A 64 -14.37 8.20 -7.48
N PHE A 65 -13.69 7.73 -6.42
CA PHE A 65 -12.38 8.23 -6.03
C PHE A 65 -11.37 8.13 -7.16
N TRP A 66 -11.28 6.98 -7.83
CA TRP A 66 -10.33 6.80 -8.93
C TRP A 66 -10.65 7.63 -10.16
N ARG A 67 -11.94 7.82 -10.47
CA ARG A 67 -12.36 8.70 -11.56
C ARG A 67 -11.93 10.15 -11.26
N ASP A 68 -12.33 10.67 -10.10
CA ASP A 68 -11.97 12.04 -9.70
C ASP A 68 -10.45 12.23 -9.55
N HIS A 69 -9.73 11.22 -9.09
CA HIS A 69 -8.27 11.24 -9.02
C HIS A 69 -7.65 11.37 -10.43
N ALA A 70 -8.10 10.58 -11.39
CA ALA A 70 -7.65 10.67 -12.77
C ALA A 70 -8.02 12.02 -13.42
N ASP A 71 -9.25 12.50 -13.18
CA ASP A 71 -9.75 13.78 -13.69
C ASP A 71 -8.89 14.95 -13.17
N ARG A 72 -8.49 14.93 -11.89
CA ARG A 72 -7.59 15.96 -11.32
C ARG A 72 -6.19 15.90 -11.90
N GLN A 73 -5.68 14.70 -12.21
CA GLN A 73 -4.37 14.55 -12.86
C GLN A 73 -4.40 15.05 -14.31
N ASP A 74 -5.50 14.82 -15.03
CA ASP A 74 -5.70 15.29 -16.39
C ASP A 74 -5.92 16.83 -16.44
N ALA A 75 -6.70 17.36 -15.51
CA ALA A 75 -7.02 18.78 -15.40
C ALA A 75 -5.87 19.66 -14.88
N ASN A 76 -4.86 19.07 -14.21
CA ASN A 76 -3.69 19.79 -13.70
C ASN A 76 -2.38 19.33 -14.38
N PRO A 77 -2.20 19.60 -15.68
CA PRO A 77 -1.01 19.21 -16.42
C PRO A 77 0.16 20.16 -16.08
N GLN A 78 0.64 20.13 -14.83
CA GLN A 78 1.85 20.82 -14.37
C GLN A 78 3.07 20.18 -15.06
N GLY A 79 3.26 20.44 -16.34
CA GLY A 79 4.32 19.79 -17.13
C GLY A 79 4.11 19.74 -18.64
N ARG A 80 3.03 20.31 -19.19
CA ARG A 80 3.01 20.62 -20.62
C ARG A 80 3.77 21.92 -20.85
N CYS A 81 5.10 21.84 -20.85
CA CYS A 81 5.94 22.83 -21.52
C CYS A 81 5.56 22.80 -23.00
N CYS A 82 4.68 23.72 -23.38
CA CYS A 82 4.74 24.35 -24.69
C CYS A 82 5.43 25.69 -24.49
#